data_AF-A0AAN8J3G8-F1
#
_entry.id   AF-A0AAN8J3G8-F1
#
_cell.length_a   1.000
_cell.length_b   1.000
_cell.length_c   1.000
_cell.angle_alpha   90.00
_cell.angle_beta   90.00
_cell.angle_gamma   90.00
#
_symmetry.space_group_name_H-M   'P 1'
#
loop_
_entity.id
_entity.type
_entity.pdbx_description
1 polymer ?
#
loop_
_entity_poly.entity_id
_entity_poly.type
_entity_poly.pdbx_seq_one_letter_code
_entity_poly.pdbx_strand_id
1 'polypeptide(L)'
;WRRLRVCLSRSQYFYLAALICQMIEHKREEEYIKAMELIFSQISLDAGANYSCMVFDNTLAELLSDIYERNHMEPSADLLYSFAYRSCMNPEGRDVLSREQSRRSQRLLRNLAAQLFDVHF
;
A
#
# COMPACT_ATOMS: atom_id res chain seq x y z
N TRP A 1 4.88 -0.66 13.32
CA TRP A 1 4.29 -0.06 12.11
C TRP A 1 4.31 1.46 12.09
N ARG A 2 3.68 2.19 13.03
CA ARG A 2 3.69 3.67 13.04
C ARG A 2 5.09 4.31 12.90
N ARG A 3 6.07 3.82 13.66
CA ARG A 3 7.47 4.30 13.56
C ARG A 3 8.05 4.06 12.16
N LEU A 4 7.78 2.89 11.56
CA LEU A 4 8.24 2.57 10.20
C LEU A 4 7.59 3.48 9.16
N ARG A 5 6.27 3.75 9.26
CA ARG A 5 5.58 4.75 8.43
C ARG A 5 6.31 6.10 8.50
N VAL A 6 6.57 6.61 9.71
CA VAL A 6 7.30 7.88 9.91
C VAL A 6 8.68 7.87 9.26
N CYS A 7 9.44 6.78 9.42
CA CYS A 7 10.75 6.63 8.80
C CYS A 7 10.66 6.66 7.27
N LEU A 8 9.77 5.85 6.68
CA LEU A 8 9.54 5.82 5.23
C LEU A 8 9.13 7.19 4.69
N SER A 9 8.22 7.88 5.37
CA SER A 9 7.83 9.26 5.03
C SER A 9 9.02 10.24 5.07
N ARG A 10 9.89 10.15 6.08
CA ARG A 10 11.09 11.00 6.14
C ARG A 10 12.12 10.69 5.06
N SER A 11 12.11 9.48 4.53
CA SER A 11 12.94 9.03 3.42
C SER A 11 12.26 9.20 2.04
N GLN A 12 11.14 9.93 1.97
CA GLN A 12 10.36 10.17 0.74
C GLN A 12 9.83 8.91 0.06
N TYR A 13 9.64 7.82 0.81
CA TYR A 13 8.98 6.59 0.35
C TYR A 13 7.50 6.61 0.77
N PHE A 14 6.72 7.50 0.15
CA PHE A 14 5.36 7.82 0.61
C PHE A 14 4.36 6.70 0.32
N TYR A 15 4.48 5.99 -0.81
CA TYR A 15 3.58 4.87 -1.12
C TYR A 15 3.87 3.66 -0.23
N LEU A 16 5.13 3.37 0.06
CA LEU A 16 5.53 2.35 1.04
C LEU A 16 5.07 2.71 2.45
N ALA A 17 5.12 4.00 2.82
CA ALA A 17 4.58 4.47 4.08
C ALA A 17 3.07 4.21 4.19
N ALA A 18 2.30 4.48 3.12
CA ALA A 18 0.87 4.19 3.06
C ALA A 18 0.58 2.68 3.12
N LEU A 19 1.36 1.84 2.43
CA LEU A 19 1.22 0.37 2.46
C LEU A 19 1.46 -0.22 3.85
N ILE A 20 2.42 0.31 4.60
CA ILE A 20 2.68 -0.12 5.98
C ILE A 20 1.52 0.22 6.91
N CYS A 21 0.71 1.24 6.61
CA CYS A 21 -0.47 1.55 7.42
C CYS A 21 -1.48 0.40 7.46
N GLN A 22 -1.58 -0.43 6.41
CA GLN A 22 -2.45 -1.62 6.40
C GLN A 22 -2.14 -2.62 7.53
N MET A 23 -0.91 -2.60 8.05
CA MET A 23 -0.46 -3.45 9.17
C MET A 23 -0.84 -2.89 10.55
N ILE A 24 -1.43 -1.70 10.62
CA ILE A 24 -1.79 -1.02 11.87
C ILE A 24 -3.20 -1.47 12.29
N GLU A 25 -3.33 -2.02 13.50
CA GLU A 25 -4.64 -2.45 14.01
C GLU A 25 -5.49 -1.28 14.53
N HIS A 26 -4.89 -0.38 15.31
CA HIS A 26 -5.60 0.74 15.94
C HIS A 26 -5.36 2.07 15.22
N LYS A 27 -6.44 2.84 14.98
CA LYS A 27 -6.37 4.17 14.34
C LYS A 27 -5.69 4.14 12.97
N ARG A 28 -5.98 3.11 12.18
CA ARG A 28 -5.40 2.92 10.85
C ARG A 28 -5.72 4.08 9.90
N GLU A 29 -6.98 4.48 9.89
CA GLU A 29 -7.48 5.58 9.04
C GLU A 29 -6.75 6.91 9.32
N GLU A 30 -6.50 7.25 10.59
CA GLU A 30 -5.71 8.43 10.96
C GLU A 30 -4.28 8.37 10.37
N GLU A 31 -3.71 7.18 10.25
CA GLU A 31 -2.38 6.98 9.67
C GLU A 31 -2.41 6.97 8.14
N TYR A 32 -3.52 6.55 7.51
CA TYR A 32 -3.73 6.75 6.08
C TYR A 32 -3.80 8.22 5.72
N ILE A 33 -4.59 9.02 6.43
CA ILE A 33 -4.72 10.47 6.19
C ILE A 33 -3.33 11.12 6.15
N LYS A 34 -2.50 10.87 7.17
CA LYS A 34 -1.12 11.39 7.25
C LYS A 34 -0.23 10.92 6.11
N ALA A 35 -0.42 9.70 5.60
CA ALA A 35 0.37 9.18 4.49
C ALA A 35 -0.09 9.78 3.15
N MET A 36 -1.40 9.86 2.93
CA MET A 36 -1.97 10.41 1.69
C MET A 36 -1.68 11.91 1.55
N GLU A 37 -1.71 12.69 2.64
CA GLU A 37 -1.28 14.09 2.64
C GLU A 37 0.11 14.29 2.03
N LEU A 38 1.05 13.36 2.29
CA LEU A 38 2.39 13.42 1.73
C LEU A 38 2.43 13.02 0.26
N ILE A 39 1.67 11.98 -0.13
CA ILE A 39 1.57 11.58 -1.55
C ILE A 39 0.96 12.70 -2.39
N PHE A 40 -0.04 13.42 -1.87
CA PHE A 40 -0.67 14.54 -2.56
C PHE A 40 0.24 15.78 -2.66
N SER A 41 1.09 16.01 -1.66
CA SER A 41 1.87 17.26 -1.55
C SER A 41 3.28 17.17 -2.10
N GLN A 42 3.85 15.98 -2.27
CA GLN A 42 5.26 15.79 -2.57
C GLN A 42 5.50 14.63 -3.55
N ILE A 43 6.60 14.72 -4.30
CA ILE A 43 7.04 13.66 -5.20
C ILE A 43 7.68 12.53 -4.38
N SER A 44 7.18 11.31 -4.57
CA SER A 44 7.72 10.11 -3.93
C SER A 44 8.93 9.55 -4.70
N LEU A 45 9.87 8.93 -3.98
CA LEU A 45 11.01 8.21 -4.55
C LEU A 45 10.70 6.73 -4.83
N ASP A 46 9.53 6.24 -4.42
CA ASP A 46 9.10 4.86 -4.62
C ASP A 46 8.06 4.71 -5.75
N ALA A 47 7.99 3.50 -6.30
CA ALA A 47 7.19 3.20 -7.49
C ALA A 47 5.75 2.79 -7.09
N GLY A 48 4.92 3.76 -6.72
CA GLY A 48 3.56 3.57 -6.19
C GLY A 48 2.74 2.45 -6.85
N ALA A 49 2.45 2.57 -8.15
CA ALA A 49 1.64 1.60 -8.89
C ALA A 49 2.27 0.18 -8.94
N ASN A 50 3.60 0.07 -8.85
CA ASN A 50 4.28 -1.22 -8.88
C ASN A 50 4.00 -2.04 -7.60
N TYR A 51 3.56 -1.38 -6.53
CA TYR A 51 3.19 -2.04 -5.29
C TYR A 51 1.70 -2.41 -5.20
N SER A 52 0.89 -2.18 -6.24
CA SER A 52 -0.55 -2.50 -6.27
C SER A 52 -0.87 -3.94 -5.84
N CYS A 53 0.01 -4.89 -6.16
CA CYS A 53 -0.15 -6.28 -5.75
C CYS A 53 -0.01 -6.56 -4.24
N MET A 54 0.37 -5.56 -3.45
CA MET A 54 0.54 -5.62 -1.98
C MET A 54 -0.56 -4.86 -1.23
N VAL A 55 -1.46 -4.17 -1.95
CA VAL A 55 -2.64 -3.53 -1.35
C VAL A 55 -3.66 -4.61 -1.01
N PHE A 56 -4.11 -4.70 0.23
CA PHE A 56 -5.09 -5.67 0.71
C PHE A 56 -6.20 -5.06 1.56
N ASP A 57 -6.12 -3.75 1.80
CA ASP A 57 -7.09 -2.94 2.51
C ASP A 57 -7.87 -2.09 1.48
N ASN A 58 -9.19 -2.21 1.50
CA ASN A 58 -10.07 -1.54 0.53
C ASN A 58 -10.03 -0.02 0.67
N THR A 59 -9.91 0.50 1.89
CA THR A 59 -9.80 1.94 2.13
C THR A 59 -8.53 2.49 1.52
N LEU A 60 -7.39 1.78 1.67
CA LEU A 60 -6.17 2.20 0.98
C LEU A 60 -6.31 2.14 -0.54
N ALA A 61 -6.96 1.09 -1.07
CA ALA A 61 -7.18 0.97 -2.51
C ALA A 61 -7.98 2.16 -3.07
N GLU A 62 -9.07 2.52 -2.40
CA GLU A 62 -9.92 3.67 -2.79
C GLU A 62 -9.15 5.00 -2.73
N LEU A 63 -8.40 5.23 -1.64
CA LEU A 63 -7.60 6.45 -1.52
C LEU A 63 -6.50 6.54 -2.59
N LEU A 64 -5.90 5.41 -2.99
CA LEU A 64 -4.88 5.38 -4.05
C LEU A 64 -5.50 5.55 -5.44
N SER A 65 -6.69 5.00 -5.69
CA SER A 65 -7.38 5.24 -6.96
C SER A 65 -7.71 6.71 -7.15
N ASP A 66 -8.17 7.42 -6.11
CA ASP A 66 -8.43 8.86 -6.19
C ASP A 66 -7.19 9.65 -6.62
N ILE A 67 -6.01 9.26 -6.14
CA ILE A 67 -4.73 9.87 -6.53
C ILE A 67 -4.43 9.60 -8.00
N TYR A 68 -4.56 8.35 -8.45
CA TYR A 68 -4.26 7.99 -9.83
C TYR A 68 -5.23 8.64 -10.80
N GLU A 69 -6.53 8.66 -10.50
CA GLU A 69 -7.55 9.30 -11.33
C GLU A 69 -7.33 10.82 -11.41
N ARG A 70 -7.09 11.47 -10.27
CA ARG A 70 -6.82 12.93 -10.24
C ARG A 70 -5.57 13.33 -11.01
N ASN A 71 -4.58 12.44 -11.06
CA ASN A 71 -3.33 12.66 -11.79
C ASN A 71 -3.37 12.13 -13.23
N HIS A 72 -4.54 11.70 -13.73
CA HIS A 72 -4.71 11.12 -15.06
C HIS A 72 -3.80 9.90 -15.33
N MET A 73 -3.56 9.09 -14.29
CA MET A 73 -2.75 7.89 -14.33
C MET A 73 -3.62 6.64 -14.50
N GLU A 74 -4.48 6.62 -15.53
CA GLU A 74 -5.42 5.51 -15.80
C GLU A 74 -4.77 4.12 -15.76
N PRO A 75 -3.58 3.89 -16.37
CA PRO A 75 -2.94 2.56 -16.31
C PRO A 75 -2.56 2.12 -14.89
N SER A 76 -2.28 3.08 -14.00
CA SER A 76 -1.95 2.80 -12.60
C SER A 76 -3.19 2.44 -11.79
N ALA A 77 -4.32 3.12 -12.06
CA ALA A 77 -5.62 2.79 -11.47
C ALA A 77 -6.07 1.40 -11.93
N ASP A 78 -6.01 1.09 -13.23
CA ASP A 78 -6.35 -0.23 -13.76
C ASP A 78 -5.50 -1.34 -13.14
N LEU A 79 -4.20 -1.10 -13.00
CA LEU A 79 -3.30 -2.04 -12.35
C LEU A 79 -3.71 -2.26 -10.88
N LEU A 80 -4.04 -1.20 -10.14
CA LEU A 80 -4.54 -1.30 -8.77
C LEU A 80 -5.83 -2.13 -8.70
N TYR A 81 -6.82 -1.82 -9.53
CA TYR A 81 -8.09 -2.53 -9.61
C TYR A 81 -7.92 -4.01 -9.92
N SER A 82 -6.98 -4.34 -10.82
CA SER A 82 -6.66 -5.73 -11.17
C SER A 82 -6.18 -6.57 -9.99
N PHE A 83 -5.69 -5.96 -8.90
CA PHE A 83 -5.24 -6.64 -7.69
C PHE A 83 -6.20 -6.49 -6.51
N ALA A 84 -6.78 -5.31 -6.33
CA ALA A 84 -7.68 -4.99 -5.21
C ALA A 84 -9.01 -5.76 -5.33
N TYR A 85 -9.56 -5.88 -6.54
CA TYR A 85 -10.87 -6.49 -6.78
C TYR A 85 -10.81 -7.93 -7.30
N ARG A 86 -9.69 -8.63 -7.07
CA ARG A 86 -9.63 -10.08 -7.36
C ARG A 86 -10.59 -10.84 -6.46
N SER A 87 -11.09 -11.98 -6.96
CA SER A 87 -11.96 -12.86 -6.18
C SER A 87 -11.37 -13.31 -4.83
N CYS A 88 -10.04 -13.42 -4.73
CA CYS A 88 -9.35 -13.73 -3.47
C CYS A 88 -9.37 -12.60 -2.42
N MET A 89 -9.79 -11.40 -2.81
CA MET A 89 -9.98 -10.23 -1.93
C MET A 89 -11.44 -10.05 -1.50
N ASN A 90 -12.33 -11.00 -1.80
CA ASN A 90 -13.73 -10.95 -1.42
C ASN A 90 -13.91 -11.09 0.12
N PRO A 91 -14.57 -10.13 0.80
CA PRO A 91 -14.88 -10.21 2.23
C PRO A 91 -15.67 -11.44 2.67
N GLU A 92 -16.51 -11.99 1.79
CA GLU A 92 -17.29 -13.21 2.08
C GLU A 92 -16.40 -14.46 2.16
N GLY A 93 -15.27 -14.45 1.45
CA GLY A 93 -14.29 -15.53 1.42
C GLY A 93 -13.26 -15.44 2.55
N ARG A 94 -13.69 -15.32 3.81
CA ARG A 94 -12.83 -14.96 4.97
C ARG A 94 -11.50 -15.72 5.07
N ASP A 95 -11.51 -17.04 4.87
CA ASP A 95 -10.29 -17.86 4.96
C ASP A 95 -9.31 -17.56 3.82
N VAL A 96 -9.84 -17.38 2.60
CA VAL A 96 -9.05 -17.03 1.41
C VAL A 96 -8.49 -15.61 1.57
N LEU A 97 -9.33 -14.68 2.02
CA LEU A 97 -8.95 -13.30 2.28
C LEU A 97 -7.84 -13.21 3.32
N SER A 98 -7.96 -13.90 4.45
CA SER A 98 -6.95 -13.89 5.51
C SER A 98 -5.60 -14.43 5.02
N ARG A 99 -5.61 -15.52 4.25
CA ARG A 99 -4.39 -16.08 3.63
C ARG A 99 -3.77 -15.11 2.64
N GLU A 100 -4.58 -14.46 1.81
CA GLU A 100 -4.12 -13.52 0.80
C GLU A 100 -3.56 -12.23 1.44
N GLN A 101 -4.21 -11.70 2.48
CA GLN A 101 -3.70 -10.60 3.29
C GLN A 101 -2.33 -10.96 3.88
N SER A 102 -2.21 -12.13 4.51
CA SER A 102 -0.93 -12.63 5.05
C SER A 102 0.16 -12.73 3.97
N ARG A 103 -0.18 -13.28 2.80
CA ARG A 103 0.74 -13.40 1.66
C ARG A 103 1.21 -12.04 1.15
N ARG A 104 0.30 -11.06 1.02
CA ARG A 104 0.62 -9.69 0.60
C ARG A 104 1.46 -8.96 1.66
N SER A 105 1.16 -9.12 2.95
CA SER A 105 1.98 -8.61 4.05
C SER A 105 3.40 -9.18 4.02
N GLN A 106 3.57 -10.49 3.84
CA GLN A 106 4.90 -11.10 3.72
C GLN A 106 5.67 -10.58 2.51
N ARG A 107 4.98 -10.42 1.36
CA ARG A 107 5.58 -9.83 0.15
C ARG A 107 6.02 -8.39 0.40
N LEU A 108 5.22 -7.59 1.08
CA LEU A 108 5.57 -6.21 1.45
C LEU A 108 6.83 -6.18 2.32
N LEU A 109 6.92 -7.03 3.35
CA LEU A 109 8.10 -7.10 4.21
C LEU A 109 9.36 -7.52 3.46
N ARG A 110 9.26 -8.48 2.52
CA ARG A 110 10.39 -8.88 1.67
C ARG A 110 10.84 -7.74 0.75
N ASN A 111 9.90 -7.00 0.16
CA ASN A 111 10.25 -5.85 -0.68
C ASN A 111 10.90 -4.73 0.12
N LEU A 112 10.41 -4.45 1.34
CA LEU A 112 11.04 -3.48 2.23
C LEU A 112 12.45 -3.92 2.64
N ALA A 113 12.64 -5.21 2.93
CA ALA A 113 13.96 -5.73 3.27
C ALA A 113 14.95 -5.60 2.11
N ALA A 114 14.52 -5.94 0.89
CA ALA A 114 15.33 -5.75 -0.32
C ALA A 114 15.62 -4.27 -0.59
N GLN A 115 14.61 -3.40 -0.52
CA GLN A 115 14.77 -1.98 -0.86
C GLN A 115 15.56 -1.17 0.16
N LEU A 116 15.46 -1.50 1.46
CA LEU A 116 16.10 -0.73 2.53
C LEU A 116 17.46 -1.29 2.95
N PHE A 117 17.67 -2.59 2.79
CA PHE A 117 18.86 -3.29 3.30
C PHE A 117 19.58 -4.13 2.25
N ASP A 118 19.12 -4.13 1.00
CA ASP A 118 19.68 -4.93 -0.08
C ASP A 118 19.71 -6.44 0.22
N VAL A 119 18.73 -6.91 1.00
CA VAL A 119 18.59 -8.33 1.34
C VAL A 119 17.70 -9.03 0.32
N HIS A 120 18.28 -9.95 -0.44
CA HIS A 120 17.58 -10.80 -1.39
C HIS A 120 17.31 -12.20 -0.81
N PHE A 121 16.10 -12.71 -1.02
CA PHE A 121 15.62 -14.01 -0.50
C PHE A 121 15.28 -14.97 -1.64
#